data_AF-A0A523B9P4-F1
#
_entry.id   AF-A0A523B9P4-F1
#
_cell.length_a   1.000
_cell.length_b   1.000
_cell.length_c   1.000
_cell.angle_alpha   90.00
_cell.angle_beta   90.00
_cell.angle_gamma   90.00
#
_symmetry.space_group_name_H-M   'P 1'
#
loop_
_entity.id
_entity.type
_entity.pdbx_description
1 polymer ?
#
loop_
_entity_poly.entity_id
_entity_poly.type
_entity_poly.pdbx_seq_one_letter_code
_entity_poly.pdbx_strand_id
1 'polypeptide(L)' 'MLRPKEVCERLGISYTTLRDYVRRGYIKPVLTPGGKWRFREEDV' A
#
# COMPACT_ATOMS: atom_id res chain seq x y z
N MET A 1 4.13 -5.83 8.33
CA MET A 1 2.98 -5.50 7.45
C MET A 1 2.56 -4.05 7.66
N LEU A 2 2.96 -3.20 6.73
CA LEU A 2 2.74 -1.75 6.76
C LEU A 2 1.27 -1.40 6.52
N ARG A 3 0.79 -0.37 7.21
CA ARG A 3 -0.48 0.27 6.87
C ARG A 3 -0.28 1.18 5.65
N PRO A 4 -1.34 1.50 4.89
CA PRO A 4 -1.27 2.43 3.78
C PRO A 4 -0.56 3.75 4.13
N LYS A 5 -0.79 4.28 5.34
CA LYS A 5 -0.15 5.51 5.81
C LYS A 5 1.38 5.38 5.90
N GLU A 6 1.86 4.26 6.45
CA GLU A 6 3.30 4.02 6.59
C GLU A 6 3.96 3.83 5.22
N VAL A 7 3.25 3.22 4.27
CA VAL A 7 3.71 3.12 2.88
C VAL A 7 3.82 4.50 2.22
N CYS A 8 2.81 5.35 2.39
CA CYS A 8 2.86 6.73 1.93
C CYS A 8 4.04 7.50 2.52
N GLU A 9 4.27 7.38 3.83
CA GLU A 9 5.37 8.06 4.53
C GLU A 9 6.75 7.53 4.07
N ARG A 10 6.90 6.22 3.88
CA ARG A 10 8.16 5.59 3.48
C ARG A 10 8.53 5.90 2.02
N LEU A 11 7.55 5.89 1.13
CA LEU A 11 7.74 6.21 -0.29
C LEU A 11 7.71 7.73 -0.56
N GLY A 12 7.32 8.54 0.43
CA GLY A 12 7.11 9.98 0.25
C GLY A 12 5.99 10.31 -0.75
N ILE A 13 5.01 9.41 -0.92
CA ILE A 13 3.92 9.56 -1.89
C ILE A 13 2.59 9.86 -1.21
N SER A 14 1.68 10.48 -1.97
CA SER A 14 0.30 10.68 -1.53
C SER A 14 -0.50 9.36 -1.57
N TYR A 15 -1.58 9.30 -0.80
CA TYR A 15 -2.50 8.15 -0.77
C TYR A 15 -3.15 7.89 -2.15
N THR A 16 -3.39 8.94 -2.94
CA THR A 16 -3.88 8.82 -4.32
C THR A 16 -2.88 8.12 -5.21
N THR A 17 -1.60 8.46 -5.10
CA THR A 17 -0.51 7.78 -5.84
C THR A 17 -0.40 6.32 -5.41
N LEU A 18 -0.46 6.05 -4.10
CA LEU A 18 -0.47 4.68 -3.58
C LEU A 18 -1.64 3.87 -4.19
N ARG A 19 -2.85 4.45 -4.21
CA ARG A 19 -4.02 3.79 -4.81
C ARG A 19 -3.86 3.56 -6.32
N ASP A 20 -3.26 4.50 -7.04
CA ASP A 20 -2.98 4.35 -8.47
C ASP A 20 -1.98 3.21 -8.72
N TYR A 21 -0.92 3.13 -7.91
CA TYR A 21 0.07 2.06 -7.98
C TYR A 21 -0.54 0.69 -7.71
N VAL A 22 -1.45 0.61 -6.74
CA VAL A 22 -2.24 -0.60 -6.49
C VAL A 22 -3.12 -0.96 -7.70
N ARG A 23 -3.80 0.02 -8.31
CA ARG A 23 -4.64 -0.22 -9.50
C ARG A 23 -3.83 -0.65 -10.72
N ARG A 24 -2.62 -0.10 -10.88
CA ARG A 24 -1.68 -0.47 -11.96
C ARG A 24 -0.94 -1.78 -11.68
N GLY A 25 -0.98 -2.28 -10.45
CA GLY A 25 -0.34 -3.54 -10.05
C GLY A 25 1.14 -3.41 -9.68
N TYR A 26 1.66 -2.18 -9.52
CA TYR A 26 3.03 -1.95 -9.04
C TYR A 26 3.20 -2.36 -7.58
N ILE A 27 2.20 -2.10 -6.76
CA ILE A 27 2.18 -2.48 -5.34
C ILE A 27 0.97 -3.38 -5.12
N LYS A 28 1.17 -4.57 -4.54
CA LYS A 28 0.08 -5.50 -4.24
C LYS A 28 -0.26 -5.45 -2.75
N PRO A 29 -1.42 -4.89 -2.35
CA PRO A 29 -1.86 -4.99 -0.98
C PRO A 29 -2.32 -6.41 -0.68
N VAL A 30 -2.00 -6.88 0.51
CA VAL A 30 -2.64 -8.01 1.17
C VAL A 30 -3.93 -7.50 1.81
N LEU A 31 -5.07 -8.03 1.38
CA LEU A 31 -6.36 -7.76 2.00
C LEU A 31 -6.49 -8.59 3.28
N THR A 32 -6.70 -7.93 4.41
CA THR A 32 -7.07 -8.65 5.63
C THR A 32 -8.52 -9.13 5.55
N PRO A 33 -8.93 -10.13 6.37
CA PRO A 33 -10.32 -10.58 6.43
C PRO A 33 -11.35 -9.47 6.70
N GLY A 34 -10.92 -8.35 7.29
CA GLY A 34 -11.74 -7.15 7.52
C GLY A 34 -11.70 -6.11 6.39
N GLY A 35 -11.20 -6.46 5.21
CA GLY A 35 -11.17 -5.58 4.03
C GLY A 35 -10.14 -4.44 4.11
N LYS A 36 -9.23 -4.46 5.09
CA LYS A 36 -8.18 -3.43 5.21
C LYS A 36 -6.97 -3.81 4.39
N TRP A 37 -6.34 -2.81 3.77
CA TRP A 37 -5.09 -3.00 3.05
C TRP A 37 -3.93 -3.12 4.03
N ARG A 38 -3.07 -4.11 3.78
CA ARG A 38 -1.77 -4.28 4.41
C ARG A 38 -0.74 -4.48 3.32
N PHE A 39 0.42 -3.87 3.48
CA PHE A 39 1.51 -3.98 2.53
C PHE A 39 2.66 -4.74 3.18
N ARG A 40 3.39 -5.53 2.41
CA ARG A 40 4.64 -6.13 2.91
C ARG A 40 5.74 -5.09 2.78
N GLU A 41 6.72 -5.15 3.66
CA GLU A 41 7.88 -4.23 3.57
C GLU A 41 8.77 -4.53 2.36
N GLU A 42 8.73 -5.77 1.88
CA GLU A 42 9.44 -6.24 0.68
C GLU A 42 8.83 -5.71 -0.64
N ASP A 43 7.56 -5.29 -0.62
CA ASP A 43 6.86 -4.72 -1.79
C ASP A 43 6.91 -3.18 -1.84
N VAL A 44 7.52 -2.52 -0.83
CA VAL A 44 7.49 -1.06 -0.59
C VAL A 44 8.89 -0.46 -0.51
#